data_AF-A0A2X1PNC3-F1
#
_entry.id   AF-A0A2X1PNC3-F1
#
_cell.length_a   1.000
_cell.length_b   1.000
_cell.length_c   1.000
_cell.angle_alpha   90.00
_cell.angle_beta   90.00
_cell.angle_gamma   90.00
#
_symmetry.space_group_name_H-M   'P 1'
#
loop_
_entity.id
_entity.type
_entity.pdbx_description
1 polymer ?
#
loop_
_entity_poly.entity_id
_entity_poly.type
_entity_poly.pdbx_seq_one_letter_code
_entity_poly.pdbx_strand_id
1 'polypeptide(L)'
;MSYQLCIKNNEDRYKGYTIRQLCQEMHDLYVSRNVKQLQKDLFRKATLPEYVLNPHDANIELVRNKVELVPLTDIVGRVAAEGALPYPPGVLCVVPGERWSPTAQKYFLALEEGINTLPGFAPEIQGVYLQKDPDGRTRAYGYVLTDY
;
A
#
# COMPACT_ATOMS: atom_id res chain seq x y z
N MET A 1 -11.25 -17.49 -5.52
CA MET A 1 -12.45 -16.75 -5.98
C MET A 1 -12.53 -16.87 -7.50
N SER A 2 -13.63 -17.38 -8.04
CA SER A 2 -13.83 -17.49 -9.49
C SER A 2 -14.08 -16.11 -10.12
N TYR A 3 -13.48 -15.81 -11.27
CA TYR A 3 -13.59 -14.53 -12.00
C TYR A 3 -15.04 -14.04 -12.17
N GLN A 4 -16.00 -14.96 -12.32
CA GLN A 4 -17.42 -14.64 -12.41
C GLN A 4 -17.98 -13.97 -11.16
N LEU A 5 -17.49 -14.30 -9.96
CA LEU A 5 -17.93 -13.68 -8.72
C LEU A 5 -17.45 -12.22 -8.61
N CYS A 6 -16.22 -11.96 -9.08
CA CYS A 6 -15.63 -10.62 -9.09
C CYS A 6 -16.39 -9.66 -10.01
N ILE A 7 -16.73 -10.12 -11.22
CA ILE A 7 -17.52 -9.34 -12.18
C ILE A 7 -18.95 -9.13 -11.67
N LYS A 8 -19.58 -10.18 -11.11
CA LYS A 8 -20.96 -10.08 -10.61
C LYS A 8 -21.12 -9.04 -9.49
N ASN A 9 -20.11 -8.88 -8.65
CA ASN A 9 -20.14 -7.88 -7.57
C ASN A 9 -19.81 -6.46 -8.05
N ASN A 10 -19.36 -6.29 -9.29
CA ASN A 10 -18.92 -5.02 -9.88
C ASN A 10 -19.47 -4.83 -11.30
N GLU A 11 -20.73 -5.22 -11.52
CA GLU A 11 -21.32 -5.32 -12.86
C GLU A 11 -21.33 -3.97 -13.59
N ASP A 12 -21.70 -2.89 -12.90
CA ASP A 12 -21.72 -1.54 -13.48
C ASP A 12 -20.34 -1.10 -14.02
N ARG A 13 -19.26 -1.51 -13.34
CA ARG A 13 -17.88 -1.16 -13.70
C ARG A 13 -17.35 -1.96 -14.89
N TYR A 14 -17.76 -3.22 -15.01
CA TYR A 14 -17.23 -4.17 -15.99
C TYR A 14 -18.24 -4.57 -17.07
N LYS A 15 -19.37 -3.86 -17.17
CA LYS A 15 -20.39 -4.11 -18.19
C LYS A 15 -19.80 -3.99 -19.59
N GLY A 16 -19.94 -5.04 -20.39
CA GLY A 16 -19.44 -5.09 -21.77
C GLY A 16 -17.93 -5.30 -21.90
N TYR A 17 -17.20 -5.51 -20.80
CA TYR A 17 -15.78 -5.85 -20.87
C TYR A 17 -15.56 -7.25 -21.43
N THR A 18 -14.53 -7.37 -22.26
CA THR A 18 -13.88 -8.65 -22.56
C THR A 18 -12.75 -8.91 -21.57
N ILE A 19 -12.40 -10.18 -21.36
CA ILE A 19 -11.22 -10.54 -20.54
C ILE A 19 -9.94 -9.88 -21.06
N ARG A 20 -9.81 -9.72 -22.38
CA ARG A 20 -8.64 -9.05 -22.99
C ARG A 20 -8.54 -7.59 -22.58
N GLN A 21 -9.65 -6.86 -22.58
CA GLN A 21 -9.67 -5.46 -22.13
C GLN A 21 -9.30 -5.34 -20.65
N LEU A 22 -9.85 -6.22 -19.81
CA LEU A 22 -9.49 -6.25 -18.39
C LEU A 22 -8.00 -6.54 -18.19
N CYS A 23 -7.46 -7.58 -18.84
CA CYS A 23 -6.04 -7.91 -18.74
C CYS A 23 -5.14 -6.77 -19.22
N GLN A 24 -5.52 -6.09 -20.31
CA GLN A 24 -4.76 -4.96 -20.83
C GLN A 24 -4.80 -3.76 -19.87
N GLU A 25 -5.97 -3.43 -19.33
CA GLU A 25 -6.12 -2.33 -18.36
C GLU A 25 -5.33 -2.58 -17.08
N MET A 26 -5.41 -3.80 -16.53
CA MET A 26 -4.60 -4.20 -15.38
C MET A 26 -3.11 -4.07 -15.70
N HIS A 27 -2.67 -4.55 -16.85
CA HIS A 27 -1.27 -4.47 -17.28
C HIS A 27 -0.78 -3.03 -17.40
N ASP A 28 -1.55 -2.18 -18.08
CA ASP A 28 -1.21 -0.78 -18.34
C ASP A 28 -1.12 0.03 -17.05
N LEU A 29 -1.99 -0.25 -16.06
CA LEU A 29 -1.89 0.35 -14.74
C LEU A 29 -0.54 0.04 -14.08
N TYR A 30 -0.14 -1.24 -14.00
CA TYR A 30 1.12 -1.63 -13.38
C TYR A 30 2.35 -1.11 -14.14
N VAL A 31 2.28 -1.03 -15.47
CA VAL A 31 3.33 -0.45 -16.32
C VAL A 31 3.44 1.05 -16.08
N SER A 32 2.34 1.80 -16.12
CA SER A 32 2.34 3.26 -15.96
C SER A 32 2.88 3.72 -14.60
N ARG A 33 2.73 2.88 -13.56
CA ARG A 33 3.25 3.14 -12.20
C ARG A 33 4.64 2.55 -11.95
N ASN A 34 5.27 1.93 -12.96
CA ASN A 34 6.58 1.28 -12.84
C ASN A 34 6.68 0.30 -11.66
N VAL A 35 5.61 -0.44 -11.38
CA VAL A 35 5.49 -1.27 -10.16
C VAL A 35 6.59 -2.31 -10.06
N LYS A 36 6.99 -2.93 -11.18
CA LYS A 36 8.12 -3.86 -11.24
C LYS A 36 9.44 -3.24 -10.76
N GLN A 37 9.68 -1.98 -11.09
CA GLN A 37 10.90 -1.29 -10.69
C GLN A 37 10.83 -0.90 -9.20
N LEU A 38 9.69 -0.38 -8.76
CA LEU A 38 9.43 -0.11 -7.34
C LEU A 38 9.64 -1.35 -6.47
N GLN A 39 9.11 -2.51 -6.88
CA GLN A 39 9.32 -3.78 -6.16
C GLN A 39 10.79 -4.15 -6.01
N LYS A 40 11.61 -3.94 -7.05
CA LYS A 40 13.05 -4.19 -6.96
C LYS A 40 13.72 -3.22 -5.99
N ASP A 41 13.32 -1.95 -6.04
CA ASP A 41 13.92 -0.90 -5.23
C ASP A 41 13.52 -1.03 -3.75
N LEU A 42 12.39 -1.63 -3.40
CA LEU A 42 12.01 -1.92 -2.01
C LEU A 42 13.06 -2.77 -1.26
N PHE A 43 13.80 -3.63 -1.97
CA PHE A 43 14.75 -4.58 -1.37
C PHE A 43 16.21 -4.31 -1.79
N ARG A 44 16.49 -3.14 -2.38
CA ARG A 44 17.85 -2.73 -2.72
C ARG A 44 18.43 -1.89 -1.61
N LYS A 45 19.67 -2.19 -1.21
CA LYS A 45 20.41 -1.45 -0.17
C LYS A 45 20.40 0.07 -0.36
N ALA A 46 20.43 0.56 -1.60
CA ALA A 46 20.44 1.99 -1.92
C ALA A 46 19.12 2.72 -1.59
N THR A 47 18.02 1.98 -1.42
CA THR A 47 16.66 2.51 -1.29
C THR A 47 15.90 1.88 -0.12
N LEU A 48 16.60 1.14 0.74
CA LEU A 48 16.04 0.66 2.00
C LEU A 48 15.61 1.86 2.86
N PRO A 49 14.51 1.73 3.60
CA PRO A 49 14.13 2.67 4.65
C PRO A 49 15.29 2.95 5.63
N GLU A 50 15.32 4.17 6.15
CA GLU A 50 16.27 4.54 7.20
C GLU A 50 15.83 3.91 8.53
N TYR A 51 16.73 3.19 9.19
CA TYR A 51 16.50 2.62 10.51
C TYR A 51 16.71 3.68 11.59
N VAL A 52 15.65 4.06 12.31
CA VAL A 52 15.71 5.07 13.38
C VAL A 52 15.68 4.40 14.76
N LEU A 53 14.83 3.39 14.90
CA LEU A 53 14.56 2.69 16.15
C LEU A 53 14.58 1.20 15.91
N ASN A 54 14.89 0.43 16.95
CA ASN A 54 14.63 -1.00 16.88
C ASN A 54 13.12 -1.28 16.93
N PRO A 55 12.66 -2.39 16.32
CA PRO A 55 11.24 -2.71 16.26
C PRO A 55 10.58 -2.91 17.64
N HIS A 56 11.36 -3.33 18.64
CA HIS A 56 10.86 -3.51 20.00
C HIS A 56 10.48 -2.16 20.63
N ASP A 57 11.33 -1.14 20.49
CA ASP A 57 11.07 0.20 21.02
C ASP A 57 9.94 0.89 20.26
N ALA A 58 9.88 0.74 18.93
CA ALA A 58 8.75 1.20 18.13
C ALA A 58 7.43 0.56 18.61
N ASN A 59 7.43 -0.74 18.91
CA ASN A 59 6.28 -1.44 19.46
C ASN A 59 5.91 -0.94 20.87
N ILE A 60 6.88 -0.61 21.74
CA ILE A 60 6.60 0.00 23.04
C ILE A 60 5.86 1.33 22.87
N GLU A 61 6.30 2.18 21.94
CA GLU A 61 5.64 3.47 21.71
C GLU A 61 4.24 3.29 21.09
N LEU A 62 4.04 2.29 20.22
CA LEU A 62 2.72 1.88 19.73
C LEU A 62 1.79 1.45 20.89
N VAL A 63 2.27 0.58 21.79
CA VAL A 63 1.49 0.14 22.98
C VAL A 63 1.17 1.30 23.92
N ARG A 64 2.04 2.31 23.99
CA ARG A 64 1.80 3.55 24.75
C ARG A 64 0.86 4.53 24.06
N ASN A 65 0.32 4.18 22.89
CA ASN A 65 -0.53 5.02 22.08
C ASN A 65 0.14 6.34 21.65
N LYS A 66 1.47 6.34 21.48
CA LYS A 66 2.25 7.48 20.97
C LYS A 66 2.37 7.43 19.45
N VAL A 67 1.21 7.33 18.83
CA VAL A 67 1.09 7.15 17.39
C VAL A 67 -0.01 8.04 16.85
N GLU A 68 0.13 8.39 15.59
CA GLU A 68 -0.94 9.01 14.82
C GLU A 68 -1.13 8.27 13.50
N LEU A 69 -2.35 8.31 12.99
CA LEU A 69 -2.71 7.71 11.72
C LEU A 69 -2.62 8.78 10.64
N VAL A 70 -1.70 8.61 9.68
CA VAL A 70 -1.47 9.61 8.63
C VAL A 70 -1.73 9.02 7.25
N PRO A 71 -2.23 9.81 6.29
CA PRO A 71 -2.41 9.36 4.92
C PRO A 71 -1.05 9.04 4.28
N LEU A 72 -1.01 7.99 3.45
CA LEU A 72 0.21 7.59 2.75
C LEU A 72 0.77 8.71 1.86
N THR A 73 -0.04 9.67 1.41
CA THR A 73 0.43 10.85 0.66
C THR A 73 1.44 11.70 1.43
N ASP A 74 1.35 11.71 2.76
CA ASP A 74 2.13 12.59 3.64
C ASP A 74 3.07 11.80 4.58
N ILE A 75 3.23 10.49 4.35
CA ILE A 75 3.91 9.59 5.28
C ILE A 75 5.44 9.59 5.17
N VAL A 76 6.01 10.07 4.05
CA VAL A 76 7.46 9.97 3.79
C VAL A 76 8.25 10.68 4.87
N GLY A 77 9.29 10.01 5.37
CA GLY A 77 10.14 10.51 6.44
C GLY A 77 9.57 10.31 7.84
N ARG A 78 8.30 9.90 7.99
CA ARG A 78 7.70 9.55 9.29
C ARG A 78 8.14 8.15 9.70
N VAL A 79 8.32 7.93 11.01
CA VAL A 79 8.74 6.63 11.54
C VAL A 79 7.54 5.70 11.67
N ALA A 80 7.58 4.54 11.02
CA ALA A 80 6.51 3.56 11.05
C ALA A 80 6.34 2.96 12.46
N ALA A 81 5.10 2.94 12.94
CA ALA A 81 4.75 2.25 14.19
C ALA A 81 4.49 0.76 13.95
N GLU A 82 4.03 0.40 12.75
CA GLU A 82 3.69 -0.95 12.34
C GLU A 82 4.45 -1.36 11.07
N GLY A 83 4.52 -2.67 10.83
CA GLY A 83 5.16 -3.22 9.65
C GLY A 83 4.23 -3.15 8.44
N ALA A 84 4.68 -2.53 7.35
CA ALA A 84 3.91 -2.43 6.12
C ALA A 84 4.19 -3.63 5.21
N LEU A 85 3.18 -4.47 4.98
CA LEU A 85 3.29 -5.73 4.23
C LEU A 85 2.29 -5.74 3.07
N PRO A 86 2.76 -5.62 1.81
CA PRO A 86 1.92 -5.73 0.63
C PRO A 86 2.03 -7.11 -0.04
N TYR A 87 0.96 -7.57 -0.69
CA TYR A 87 0.97 -8.72 -1.59
C TYR A 87 0.68 -8.32 -3.04
N PRO A 88 1.61 -8.60 -3.98
CA PRO A 88 2.97 -9.11 -3.78
C PRO A 88 3.92 -8.07 -3.13
N PRO A 89 5.13 -8.45 -2.66
CA PRO A 89 5.69 -9.80 -2.62
C PRO A 89 5.30 -10.64 -1.41
N GLY A 90 4.60 -10.08 -0.42
CA GLY A 90 4.23 -10.80 0.80
C GLY A 90 5.28 -10.80 1.90
N VAL A 91 6.15 -9.79 1.91
CA VAL A 91 7.15 -9.55 2.95
C VAL A 91 7.14 -8.07 3.35
N LEU A 92 7.64 -7.76 4.54
CA LEU A 92 7.70 -6.39 5.03
C LEU A 92 8.54 -5.50 4.10
N CYS A 93 7.95 -4.36 3.73
CA CYS A 93 8.59 -3.31 2.93
C CYS A 93 9.00 -2.10 3.77
N VAL A 94 8.37 -1.94 4.94
CA VAL A 94 8.77 -1.02 6.01
C VAL A 94 8.58 -1.78 7.31
N VAL A 95 9.60 -1.79 8.15
CA VAL A 95 9.60 -2.43 9.47
C VAL A 95 9.29 -1.38 10.54
N PRO A 96 8.62 -1.73 11.66
CA PRO A 96 8.46 -0.79 12.78
C PRO A 96 9.81 -0.18 13.20
N GLY A 97 9.84 1.15 13.36
CA GLY A 97 11.05 1.90 13.69
C GLY A 97 11.84 2.41 12.48
N GLU A 98 11.46 2.05 11.25
CA GLU A 98 12.03 2.63 10.03
C GLU A 98 11.26 3.88 9.57
N ARG A 99 11.95 4.83 8.92
CA ARG A 99 11.29 5.95 8.22
C ARG A 99 10.74 5.47 6.89
N TRP A 100 9.47 5.80 6.63
CA TRP A 100 8.84 5.55 5.34
C TRP A 100 9.65 6.18 4.20
N SER A 101 10.17 5.33 3.31
CA SER A 101 10.95 5.77 2.16
C SER A 101 10.04 6.23 1.02
N PRO A 102 10.51 7.12 0.12
CA PRO A 102 9.76 7.48 -1.08
C PRO A 102 9.42 6.26 -1.96
N THR A 103 10.27 5.23 -1.97
CA THR A 103 10.03 4.00 -2.72
C THR A 103 8.88 3.20 -2.14
N ALA A 104 8.87 3.01 -0.81
CA ALA A 104 7.77 2.35 -0.11
C ALA A 104 6.46 3.10 -0.34
N GLN A 105 6.44 4.42 -0.13
CA GLN A 105 5.27 5.25 -0.37
C GLN A 105 4.72 5.08 -1.79
N LYS A 106 5.56 5.27 -2.82
CA LYS A 106 5.14 5.17 -4.22
C LYS A 106 4.58 3.79 -4.56
N TYR A 107 5.15 2.73 -3.99
CA TYR A 107 4.65 1.38 -4.19
C TYR A 107 3.24 1.21 -3.61
N PHE A 108 3.03 1.59 -2.35
CA PHE A 108 1.71 1.46 -1.71
C PHE A 108 0.65 2.37 -2.35
N LEU A 109 1.01 3.57 -2.80
CA LEU A 109 0.12 4.44 -3.56
C LEU A 109 -0.27 3.84 -4.93
N ALA A 110 0.62 3.08 -5.57
CA ALA A 110 0.26 2.34 -6.78
C ALA A 110 -0.74 1.21 -6.50
N LEU A 111 -0.64 0.55 -5.34
CA LEU A 111 -1.62 -0.44 -4.90
C LEU A 111 -2.96 0.20 -4.55
N GLU A 112 -2.96 1.35 -3.86
CA GLU A 112 -4.16 2.16 -3.59
C GLU A 112 -4.88 2.54 -4.90
N GLU A 113 -4.13 2.95 -5.93
CA GLU A 113 -4.71 3.24 -7.23
C GLU A 113 -5.35 1.99 -7.86
N GLY A 114 -4.71 0.83 -7.73
CA GLY A 114 -5.29 -0.46 -8.16
C GLY A 114 -6.61 -0.78 -7.45
N ILE A 115 -6.69 -0.52 -6.14
CA ILE A 115 -7.93 -0.72 -5.36
C ILE A 115 -9.07 0.14 -5.89
N ASN A 116 -8.78 1.41 -6.22
CA ASN A 116 -9.79 2.35 -6.70
C ASN A 116 -10.21 2.11 -8.16
N THR A 117 -9.28 1.67 -9.01
CA THR A 117 -9.51 1.55 -10.46
C THR A 117 -10.03 0.18 -10.88
N LEU A 118 -9.65 -0.87 -10.14
CA LEU A 118 -9.92 -2.28 -10.45
C LEU A 118 -10.63 -2.99 -9.27
N PRO A 119 -11.86 -2.58 -8.92
CA PRO A 119 -12.57 -3.18 -7.79
C PRO A 119 -12.76 -4.68 -7.95
N GLY A 120 -12.45 -5.44 -6.89
CA GLY A 120 -12.44 -6.90 -6.90
C GLY A 120 -11.11 -7.55 -7.33
N PHE A 121 -10.12 -6.75 -7.75
CA PHE A 121 -8.73 -7.18 -7.96
C PHE A 121 -7.76 -6.46 -7.00
N ALA A 122 -8.29 -5.98 -5.87
CA ALA A 122 -7.51 -5.31 -4.83
C ALA A 122 -6.39 -6.24 -4.31
N PRO A 123 -5.14 -5.77 -4.27
CA PRO A 123 -4.06 -6.47 -3.58
C PRO A 123 -4.34 -6.51 -2.07
N GLU A 124 -3.83 -7.55 -1.40
CA GLU A 124 -3.87 -7.63 0.05
C GLU A 124 -2.76 -6.75 0.65
N ILE A 125 -3.11 -5.95 1.66
CA ILE A 125 -2.18 -5.04 2.33
C ILE A 125 -2.42 -5.15 3.84
N GLN A 126 -1.34 -5.30 4.61
CA GLN A 126 -1.34 -5.36 6.07
C GLN A 126 -0.44 -4.26 6.66
N GLY A 127 -0.76 -3.80 7.87
CA GLY A 127 -0.09 -2.65 8.52
C GLY A 127 -0.39 -1.29 7.85
N VAL A 128 -1.35 -1.28 6.94
CA VAL A 128 -1.90 -0.09 6.27
C VAL A 128 -3.41 -0.21 6.26
N TYR A 129 -4.08 0.90 6.54
CA TYR A 129 -5.52 0.98 6.77
C TYR A 129 -6.17 1.69 5.61
N LEU A 130 -7.09 1.01 4.94
CA LEU A 130 -7.86 1.57 3.83
C LEU A 130 -9.13 2.21 4.37
N GLN A 131 -9.31 3.50 4.13
CA GLN A 131 -10.51 4.24 4.50
C GLN A 131 -11.15 4.83 3.26
N LYS A 132 -12.49 4.84 3.23
CA LYS A 132 -13.24 5.47 2.15
C LYS A 132 -13.52 6.92 2.53
N ASP A 133 -12.95 7.85 1.78
CA ASP A 133 -13.13 9.26 1.98
C ASP A 133 -14.51 9.74 1.47
N PRO A 134 -14.97 10.94 1.89
CA PRO A 134 -16.23 11.51 1.43
C PRO A 134 -16.33 11.71 -0.09
N ASP A 135 -15.20 11.83 -0.79
CA ASP A 135 -15.11 11.90 -2.26
C ASP A 135 -15.36 10.54 -2.95
N GLY A 136 -15.53 9.47 -2.17
CA GLY A 136 -15.77 8.11 -2.64
C GLY A 136 -14.50 7.32 -2.93
N ARG A 137 -13.31 7.94 -2.85
CA ARG A 137 -12.02 7.29 -3.06
C ARG A 137 -11.59 6.55 -1.80
N THR A 138 -10.99 5.38 -1.98
CA THR A 138 -10.30 4.65 -0.91
C THR A 138 -8.88 5.20 -0.78
N ARG A 139 -8.54 5.76 0.38
CA ARG A 139 -7.18 6.20 0.71
C ARG A 139 -6.53 5.29 1.73
N ALA A 140 -5.23 5.14 1.60
CA ALA A 140 -4.45 4.26 2.44
C ALA A 140 -3.69 5.07 3.50
N TYR A 141 -3.73 4.60 4.74
CA TYR A 141 -3.19 5.28 5.93
C TYR A 141 -2.25 4.35 6.70
N GLY A 142 -1.25 4.90 7.39
CA GLY A 142 -0.33 4.13 8.24
C GLY A 142 -0.15 4.78 9.60
N TYR A 143 0.01 3.97 10.64
CA TYR A 143 0.39 4.49 11.95
C TYR A 143 1.88 4.86 11.97
N VAL A 144 2.15 6.06 12.44
CA VAL A 144 3.50 6.59 12.60
C VAL A 144 3.69 7.08 14.03
N LEU A 145 4.94 7.07 14.51
CA LEU A 145 5.26 7.59 15.83
C LEU A 145 5.17 9.13 15.85
N THR A 146 4.70 9.71 16.96
CA THR A 146 4.52 11.16 17.10
C THR A 146 5.79 11.91 17.46
N ASP A 147 6.76 11.24 18.10
CA ASP A 147 7.91 11.89 18.74
C ASP A 147 9.21 11.84 17.89
N TYR A 148 9.12 11.53 16.57
CA TYR A 148 10.28 11.21 15.70
C TYR A 148 10.22 11.72 14.25
#